data_AF-A0A2T6B0N2-F1
#
_entry.id   AF-A0A2T6B0N2-F1
#
_cell.length_a   1.000
_cell.length_b   1.000
_cell.length_c   1.000
_cell.angle_alpha   90.00
_cell.angle_beta   90.00
_cell.angle_gamma   90.00
#
_symmetry.space_group_name_H-M   'P 1'
#
loop_
_entity.id
_entity.type
_entity.pdbx_description
1 polymer ?
#
loop_
_entity_poly.entity_id
_entity_poly.type
_entity_poly.pdbx_seq_one_letter_code
_entity_poly.pdbx_strand_id
1 'polypeptide(L)' 'MRERFVPVEYQCLQCKKRFLMTEYPADCCWFCGSPDIVDRRFLKKRKER' A
#
# COMPACT_ATOMS: atom_id res chain seq x y z
N MET A 1 -22.58 2.86 -13.42
CA MET A 1 -21.77 3.26 -12.26
C MET A 1 -20.35 2.80 -12.51
N ARG A 2 -19.38 3.73 -12.65
CA ARG A 2 -17.96 3.35 -12.62
C ARG A 2 -17.51 3.59 -11.19
N GLU A 3 -17.59 2.56 -10.34
CA GLU A 3 -16.85 2.58 -9.09
C GLU A 3 -15.39 2.87 -9.45
N ARG A 4 -14.92 4.07 -9.11
CA ARG A 4 -13.53 4.46 -9.34
C ARG A 4 -12.71 3.59 -8.41
N PHE A 5 -12.18 2.50 -8.93
CA PHE A 5 -11.18 1.72 -8.22
C PHE A 5 -9.98 2.63 -8.02
N VAL A 6 -9.72 3.03 -6.76
CA VAL A 6 -8.72 4.05 -6.48
C VAL A 6 -7.41 3.34 -6.13
N PRO A 7 -6.39 3.36 -7.02
CA PRO A 7 -5.15 2.59 -6.84
C PRO A 7 -4.46 2.89 -5.51
N VAL A 8 -4.09 1.84 -4.79
CA VAL A 8 -3.48 1.92 -3.46
C VAL A 8 -1.96 1.76 -3.57
N GLU A 9 -1.20 2.73 -3.09
CA GLU A 9 0.27 2.67 -3.08
C GLU A 9 0.74 2.05 -1.76
N TYR A 10 1.43 0.92 -1.87
CA TYR A 10 2.07 0.22 -0.76
C TYR A 10 3.57 0.46 -0.76
N GLN A 11 4.15 0.54 0.44
CA GLN A 11 5.58 0.56 0.66
C GLN A 11 6.00 -0.60 1.55
N CYS A 12 7.01 -1.36 1.14
CA CYS A 12 7.60 -2.37 2.00
C CYS A 12 8.57 -1.73 2.99
N LEU A 13 8.44 -2.03 4.28
CA LEU A 13 9.35 -1.53 5.32
C LEU A 13 10.71 -2.24 5.27
N GLN A 14 10.76 -3.49 4.78
CA GLN A 14 11.98 -4.28 4.70
C GLN A 14 12.89 -3.84 3.53
N CYS A 15 12.38 -3.88 2.29
CA CYS A 15 13.19 -3.52 1.11
C CYS A 15 13.03 -2.05 0.66
N LYS A 16 12.16 -1.28 1.32
CA LYS A 16 11.84 0.13 1.01
C LYS A 16 11.29 0.37 -0.42
N LYS A 17 11.05 -0.69 -1.20
CA LYS A 17 10.44 -0.61 -2.53
C LYS A 17 8.95 -0.26 -2.43
N ARG A 18 8.45 0.39 -3.48
CA ARG A 18 7.08 0.87 -3.61
C ARG A 18 6.41 0.16 -4.77
N PHE A 19 5.14 -0.18 -4.58
CA PHE A 19 4.33 -0.81 -5.62
C PHE A 19 2.87 -0.39 -5.44
N LEU A 20 2.10 -0.52 -6.51
CA LEU A 20 0.78 0.05 -6.62
C LEU A 20 -0.19 -1.07 -6.96
N MET A 21 -1.22 -1.25 -6.13
CA MET A 21 -2.24 -2.27 -6.33
C MET A 21 -3.56 -1.65 -6.79
N THR A 22 -4.16 -2.29 -7.79
CA THR A 22 -5.37 -1.83 -8.48
C THR A 22 -6.57 -2.74 -8.28
N GLU A 23 -6.46 -3.83 -7.54
CA GLU A 23 -7.54 -4.83 -7.44
C GLU A 23 -7.81 -5.38 -6.02
N TYR A 24 -6.80 -5.53 -5.16
CA TYR A 24 -6.97 -6.03 -3.77
C TYR A 24 -5.89 -5.44 -2.84
N PRO A 25 -6.10 -5.39 -1.51
CA PRO A 25 -5.02 -5.04 -0.60
C PRO A 25 -3.90 -6.08 -0.72
N ALA A 26 -2.67 -5.61 -0.87
CA ALA A 26 -1.53 -6.50 -0.84
C ALA A 26 -1.36 -7.09 0.57
N ASP A 27 -1.10 -8.38 0.66
CA ASP A 27 -0.67 -9.05 1.90
C ASP A 27 0.87 -9.05 2.05
N CYS A 28 1.59 -9.04 0.92
CA CYS A 28 3.05 -9.09 0.88
C CYS A 28 3.65 -8.10 -0.13
N CYS A 29 4.94 -7.78 0.04
CA CYS A 29 5.71 -6.99 -0.90
C CYS A 29 5.90 -7.73 -2.22
N TRP A 30 5.55 -7.07 -3.32
CA TRP A 30 5.75 -7.61 -4.67
C TRP A 30 7.21 -7.97 -4.99
N PHE A 31 8.19 -7.28 -4.38
CA PHE A 31 9.60 -7.44 -4.72
C PHE A 31 10.31 -8.49 -3.88
N CYS A 32 10.07 -8.50 -2.58
CA CYS A 32 10.82 -9.34 -1.64
C CYS A 32 9.93 -10.35 -0.89
N GLY A 33 8.62 -10.37 -1.13
CA GLY A 33 7.68 -11.27 -0.46
C GLY A 33 7.43 -10.96 1.01
N SER A 34 7.97 -9.86 1.53
CA SER A 34 7.83 -9.49 2.95
C SER A 34 6.40 -9.09 3.30
N PRO A 35 5.83 -9.58 4.41
CA PRO A 35 4.51 -9.13 4.88
C PRO A 35 4.56 -7.72 5.49
N ASP A 36 5.74 -7.17 5.75
CA ASP A 36 5.92 -5.82 6.30
C ASP A 36 5.71 -4.76 5.23
N ILE A 37 4.46 -4.54 4.85
CA ILE A 37 4.03 -3.51 3.91
C ILE A 37 3.06 -2.53 4.58
N VAL A 38 3.18 -1.26 4.24
CA VAL A 38 2.32 -0.20 4.75
C VAL A 38 1.59 0.49 3.61
N ASP A 39 0.28 0.67 3.76
CA ASP A 39 -0.49 1.53 2.88
C ASP A 39 -0.16 2.99 3.18
N ARG A 40 0.21 3.71 2.13
CA ARG A 40 0.62 5.10 2.29
C ARG A 40 -0.56 6.06 2.43
N ARG A 41 -1.78 5.66 2.06
CA ARG A 41 -2.99 6.47 2.35
C ARG A 41 -3.30 6.48 3.84
N PHE A 42 -3.09 5.37 4.54
CA PHE A 42 -3.24 5.29 5.99
C PHE A 42 -2.17 6.10 6.74
N LEU A 43 -0.96 6.27 6.18
CA LEU A 43 0.07 7.14 6.76
C LEU A 43 -0.38 8.60 6.88
N LYS A 44 -1.28 9.07 6.00
CA LYS A 44 -1.80 10.45 6.03
C LYS A 44 -2.83 10.70 7.14
N LYS A 45 -3.38 9.68 7.79
CA LYS A 45 -4.44 9.84 8.82
C LYS A 45 -3.94 9.98 10.26
N ARG A 46 -2.63 9.95 10.53
CA ARG A 46 -2.08 10.07 11.90
C ARG A 46 -1.42 11.43 12.23
N LYS A 47 -1.80 12.50 11.54
CA LYS A 47 -1.31 13.86 11.84
C LYS A 47 -2.46 14.82 12.19
N GLU A 48 -3.35 14.37 13.05
CA GLU A 48 -4.37 15.20 13.69
C GLU A 48 -4.55 14.71 15.14
N ARG A 49 -3.58 15.02 15.99
CA ARG A 49 -3.73 15.18 17.44
C ARG A 49 -2.51 15.86 18.03
#